data_AF-A0A671W9A1-F1
#
_entry.id   AF-A0A671W9A1-F1
#
_cell.length_a   1.000
_cell.length_b   1.000
_cell.length_c   1.000
_cell.angle_alpha   90.00
_cell.angle_beta   90.00
_cell.angle_gamma   90.00
#
_symmetry.space_group_name_H-M   'P 1'
#
loop_
_entity.id
_entity.type
_entity.pdbx_description
1 polymer ?
#
loop_
_entity_poly.entity_id
_entity_poly.type
_entity_poly.pdbx_seq_one_letter_code
_entity_poly.pdbx_strand_id
1 'polypeptide(L)'
;MLTEIQQVLRLVMILAKQRRRCGLKTAGGLLVLLWTDTGDSVQSLNCTVAAAGPWCRGIQMKALQPDLRDLEEIMLPCAWPCPPPDPEELFAFTDLYGSPKLLLSFQMNARLLRPEWCARLEAFLHTFSVHNAGINIQLRFSLNQQIVQRDFRVKTKSRVALANQPSLILDVTSSTVPPDWVETGRWCVGGHPVLGGRLPLSIPPEAMDQGLFGELSVQPVTLLSPCVLQYPNLLTQLTHIKVLVCSPSNVPVTGPSTFLQNLPAHLDCRELGLHGLRCSSFKDLVHSSGTVYTAEQENCEDSEQEWSPPRAQQRLLLFLFLQHNDPFTCQLSDIMATEVLIERHLEAILNNNRKAVTAALQTELRDTLKVQNHRKKDQEKLRSAAEVILSSSISIVSCSSNMDFRNACLNCMKARDTHELSAALRKSLWRVTSWKFIPKSKCYTTQMEEHPESDELTRAEI
;
A
#
# COMPACT_ATOMS: atom_id res chain seq x y z
N MET A 1 13.88 -19.75 -5.81
CA MET A 1 14.42 -18.93 -4.70
C MET A 1 13.42 -18.01 -4.02
N LEU A 2 12.70 -17.13 -4.74
CA LEU A 2 11.68 -16.26 -4.12
C LEU A 2 10.46 -17.06 -3.62
N THR A 3 10.10 -18.11 -4.36
CA THR A 3 8.99 -19.03 -4.08
C THR A 3 9.12 -19.72 -2.72
N GLU A 4 10.33 -20.11 -2.34
CA GLU A 4 10.68 -20.81 -1.11
C GLU A 4 10.54 -19.87 0.09
N ILE A 5 11.08 -18.65 -0.01
CA ILE A 5 10.89 -17.62 1.01
C ILE A 5 9.39 -17.28 1.15
N GLN A 6 8.66 -17.18 0.03
CA GLN A 6 7.22 -16.96 0.05
C GLN A 6 6.46 -18.10 0.76
N GLN A 7 6.84 -19.37 0.52
CA GLN A 7 6.27 -20.52 1.23
C GLN A 7 6.58 -20.47 2.72
N VAL A 8 7.81 -20.14 3.10
CA VAL A 8 8.21 -20.00 4.51
C VAL A 8 7.42 -18.88 5.19
N LEU A 9 7.27 -17.71 4.55
CA LEU A 9 6.45 -16.64 5.12
C LEU A 9 4.97 -17.02 5.21
N ARG A 10 4.44 -17.77 4.23
CA ARG A 10 3.08 -18.32 4.29
C ARG A 10 2.91 -19.22 5.51
N LEU A 11 3.82 -20.17 5.73
CA LEU A 11 3.83 -21.03 6.90
C LEU A 11 3.82 -20.21 8.20
N VAL A 12 4.73 -19.25 8.34
CA VAL A 12 4.82 -18.38 9.52
C VAL A 12 3.51 -17.64 9.76
N MET A 13 2.90 -17.11 8.69
CA MET A 13 1.64 -16.37 8.78
C MET A 13 0.45 -17.27 9.12
N ILE A 14 0.36 -18.49 8.59
CA ILE A 14 -0.67 -19.48 8.96
C ILE A 14 -0.57 -19.82 10.45
N LEU A 15 0.64 -20.15 10.91
CA LEU A 15 0.91 -20.47 12.31
C LEU A 15 0.53 -19.31 13.25
N ALA A 16 0.84 -18.08 12.85
CA ALA A 16 0.44 -16.89 13.58
C ALA A 16 -1.08 -16.68 13.55
N LYS A 17 -1.77 -16.93 12.43
CA LYS A 17 -3.22 -16.73 12.28
C LYS A 17 -4.05 -17.75 13.07
N GLN A 18 -3.71 -19.04 13.01
CA GLN A 18 -4.46 -20.10 13.70
C GLN A 18 -4.56 -19.87 15.21
N ARG A 19 -3.55 -19.22 15.81
CA ARG A 19 -3.48 -18.97 17.26
C ARG A 19 -3.88 -17.54 17.66
N ARG A 20 -4.21 -16.67 16.69
CA ARG A 20 -4.64 -15.27 16.90
C ARG A 20 -6.13 -15.08 17.22
N ARG A 21 -6.88 -16.14 17.49
CA ARG A 21 -8.28 -16.04 17.96
C ARG A 21 -8.46 -15.29 19.30
N CYS A 22 -7.37 -14.88 19.96
CA CYS A 22 -7.37 -14.23 21.28
C CYS A 22 -7.01 -12.72 21.30
N GLY A 23 -7.11 -11.98 20.19
CA GLY A 23 -6.97 -10.51 20.21
C GLY A 23 -5.58 -9.95 20.57
N LEU A 24 -4.52 -10.76 20.40
CA LEU A 24 -3.16 -10.42 20.82
C LEU A 24 -2.47 -9.39 19.91
N LYS A 25 -1.57 -8.59 20.52
CA LYS A 25 -0.72 -7.57 19.86
C LYS A 25 0.04 -8.19 18.67
N THR A 26 -0.05 -7.56 17.51
CA THR A 26 0.58 -8.02 16.25
C THR A 26 1.99 -7.45 16.04
N ALA A 27 2.60 -6.93 17.09
CA ALA A 27 3.94 -6.35 17.04
C ALA A 27 5.02 -7.45 17.08
N GLY A 28 6.13 -7.24 16.37
CA GLY A 28 7.36 -8.00 16.52
C GLY A 28 8.28 -7.90 15.30
N GLY A 29 9.22 -8.85 15.21
CA GLY A 29 10.27 -8.86 14.20
C GLY A 29 10.21 -10.08 13.29
N LEU A 30 10.67 -9.90 12.05
CA LEU A 30 10.95 -10.94 11.06
C LEU A 30 12.36 -10.68 10.50
N LEU A 31 13.25 -11.64 10.60
CA LEU A 31 14.59 -11.61 10.01
C LEU A 31 14.62 -12.54 8.80
N VAL A 32 15.12 -12.04 7.68
CA VAL A 32 15.49 -12.84 6.50
C VAL A 32 16.98 -12.64 6.29
N LEU A 33 17.74 -13.69 6.53
CA LEU A 33 19.19 -13.70 6.42
C LEU A 33 19.62 -14.56 5.24
N LEU A 34 20.55 -14.05 4.44
CA LEU A 34 21.11 -14.73 3.27
C LEU A 34 22.62 -14.66 3.32
N TRP A 35 23.31 -15.81 3.32
CA TRP A 35 24.76 -15.85 3.42
C TRP A 35 25.40 -17.00 2.62
N THR A 36 26.67 -16.85 2.27
CA THR A 36 27.48 -17.90 1.63
C THR A 36 28.59 -18.36 2.55
N ASP A 37 28.86 -19.66 2.58
CA ASP A 37 30.00 -20.21 3.32
C ASP A 37 31.33 -19.78 2.65
N THR A 38 32.37 -19.58 3.45
CA THR A 38 33.69 -19.08 3.01
C THR A 38 34.59 -20.17 2.41
N GLY A 39 34.13 -21.42 2.33
CA GLY A 39 34.86 -22.55 1.74
C GLY A 39 34.67 -22.70 0.22
N ASP A 40 35.65 -23.33 -0.44
CA ASP A 40 35.92 -23.41 -1.90
C ASP A 40 34.79 -23.87 -2.86
N SER A 41 33.55 -24.06 -2.39
CA SER A 41 32.39 -24.30 -3.25
C SER A 41 31.42 -23.11 -3.23
N VAL A 42 31.63 -22.16 -4.14
CA VAL A 42 30.78 -20.96 -4.41
C VAL A 42 29.37 -21.32 -4.95
N GLN A 43 28.83 -22.50 -4.62
CA GLN A 43 27.66 -23.07 -5.30
C GLN A 43 26.37 -23.06 -4.45
N SER A 44 26.43 -22.64 -3.19
CA SER A 44 25.27 -22.67 -2.29
C SER A 44 25.05 -21.39 -1.49
N LEU A 45 23.80 -20.93 -1.48
CA LEU A 45 23.31 -19.78 -0.72
C LEU A 45 22.49 -20.29 0.46
N ASN A 46 22.90 -19.97 1.67
CA ASN A 46 22.17 -20.29 2.87
C ASN A 46 21.12 -19.22 3.14
N CYS A 47 19.90 -19.62 3.51
CA CYS A 47 18.81 -18.74 3.89
C CYS A 47 18.25 -19.12 5.25
N THR A 48 18.06 -18.14 6.12
CA THR A 48 17.41 -18.28 7.42
C THR A 48 16.27 -17.28 7.49
N VAL A 49 15.12 -17.76 7.92
CA VAL A 49 13.98 -16.93 8.30
C VAL A 49 13.73 -17.12 9.78
N ALA A 50 13.81 -16.04 10.55
CA ALA A 50 13.52 -16.03 11.98
C ALA A 50 12.36 -15.10 12.30
N ALA A 51 11.47 -15.52 13.19
CA ALA A 51 10.32 -14.72 13.62
C ALA A 51 10.27 -14.61 15.15
N ALA A 52 10.10 -13.39 15.65
CA ALA A 52 10.12 -13.07 17.08
C ALA A 52 9.06 -12.04 17.48
N GLY A 53 8.74 -12.02 18.77
CA GLY A 53 7.81 -11.07 19.38
C GLY A 53 6.37 -11.57 19.57
N PRO A 54 5.48 -10.71 20.12
CA PRO A 54 4.09 -11.06 20.49
C PRO A 54 3.26 -11.70 19.38
N TRP A 55 3.50 -11.33 18.13
CA TRP A 55 2.75 -11.83 16.97
C TRP A 55 2.98 -13.33 16.68
N CYS A 56 4.06 -13.89 17.23
CA CYS A 56 4.43 -15.30 17.19
C CYS A 56 4.08 -16.03 18.50
N ARG A 57 3.37 -15.37 19.43
CA ARG A 57 3.04 -15.98 20.73
C ARG A 57 2.23 -17.25 20.53
N GLY A 58 2.68 -18.32 21.17
CA GLY A 58 2.04 -19.63 21.11
C GLY A 58 2.60 -20.55 20.04
N ILE A 59 3.48 -20.13 19.13
CA ILE A 59 4.18 -21.05 18.23
C ILE A 59 5.13 -21.94 19.06
N GLN A 60 5.01 -23.27 18.93
CA GLN A 60 5.86 -24.25 19.60
C GLN A 60 6.53 -25.14 18.55
N MET A 61 7.72 -24.75 18.08
CA MET A 61 8.43 -25.49 17.02
C MET A 61 8.71 -26.95 17.37
N LYS A 62 9.00 -27.26 18.63
CA LYS A 62 9.26 -28.65 19.09
C LYS A 62 8.07 -29.59 18.87
N ALA A 63 6.84 -29.07 18.94
CA ALA A 63 5.62 -29.86 18.73
C ALA A 63 5.28 -30.02 17.23
N LEU A 64 5.75 -29.10 16.39
CA LEU A 64 5.51 -29.07 14.94
C LEU A 64 6.61 -29.77 14.13
N GLN A 65 7.70 -30.18 14.78
CA GLN A 65 8.89 -30.73 14.13
C GLN A 65 8.65 -31.97 13.23
N PRO A 66 7.72 -32.90 13.54
CA PRO A 66 7.39 -34.00 12.64
C PRO A 66 6.70 -33.51 11.37
N ASP A 67 5.61 -32.75 11.51
CA ASP A 67 4.84 -32.19 10.39
C ASP A 67 5.69 -31.25 9.52
N LEU A 68 6.60 -30.51 10.14
CA LEU A 68 7.52 -29.60 9.46
C LEU A 68 8.52 -30.32 8.56
N ARG A 69 8.96 -31.54 8.87
CA ARG A 69 9.91 -32.26 8.00
C ARG A 69 9.26 -32.70 6.70
N ASP A 70 8.04 -33.22 6.78
CA ASP A 70 7.25 -33.60 5.59
C ASP A 70 6.89 -32.35 4.78
N LEU A 71 6.54 -31.25 5.45
CA LEU A 71 6.29 -29.95 4.82
C LEU A 71 7.55 -29.33 4.21
N GLU A 72 8.72 -29.44 4.84
CA GLU A 72 10.00 -28.96 4.30
C GLU A 72 10.35 -29.71 3.01
N GLU A 73 10.16 -31.03 2.97
CA GLU A 73 10.40 -31.84 1.76
C GLU A 73 9.48 -31.42 0.60
N ILE A 74 8.23 -31.05 0.89
CA ILE A 74 7.23 -30.60 -0.10
C ILE A 74 7.43 -29.13 -0.50
N MET A 75 7.73 -28.24 0.45
CA MET A 75 7.85 -26.78 0.24
C MET A 75 9.21 -26.38 -0.32
N LEU A 76 10.25 -27.16 -0.03
CA LEU A 76 11.64 -26.89 -0.35
C LEU A 76 12.30 -28.09 -1.06
N PRO A 77 11.75 -28.57 -2.20
CA PRO A 77 12.23 -29.78 -2.87
C PRO A 77 13.69 -29.70 -3.36
N CYS A 78 14.27 -28.48 -3.38
CA CYS A 78 15.64 -28.21 -3.79
C CYS A 78 16.53 -27.72 -2.64
N ALA A 79 16.05 -27.80 -1.39
CA ALA A 79 16.82 -27.32 -0.24
C ALA A 79 17.54 -28.44 0.51
N TRP A 80 18.75 -28.10 0.96
CA TRP A 80 19.60 -28.99 1.73
C TRP A 80 19.71 -28.49 3.17
N PRO A 81 20.02 -29.39 4.13
CA PRO A 81 20.27 -29.01 5.51
C PRO A 81 21.36 -27.94 5.59
N CYS A 82 21.01 -26.81 6.20
CA CYS A 82 21.89 -25.65 6.29
C CYS A 82 22.67 -25.66 7.63
N PRO A 83 23.95 -25.24 7.66
CA PRO A 83 24.61 -24.96 8.93
C PRO A 83 23.85 -23.88 9.72
N PRO A 84 23.93 -23.87 11.05
CA PRO A 84 23.30 -22.83 11.86
C PRO A 84 23.87 -21.46 11.47
N PRO A 85 23.02 -20.41 11.41
CA PRO A 85 23.48 -19.06 11.11
C PRO A 85 24.43 -18.55 12.19
N ASP A 86 25.22 -17.53 11.85
CA ASP A 86 26.13 -16.87 12.77
C ASP A 86 25.40 -16.42 14.06
N PRO A 87 25.84 -16.88 15.25
CA PRO A 87 25.24 -16.50 16.53
C PRO A 87 25.15 -14.99 16.76
N GLU A 88 26.10 -14.21 16.26
CA GLU A 88 26.13 -12.74 16.46
C GLU A 88 24.97 -12.04 15.73
N GLU A 89 24.60 -12.53 14.55
CA GLU A 89 23.52 -11.94 13.74
C GLU A 89 22.14 -12.25 14.32
N LEU A 90 21.97 -13.45 14.90
CA LEU A 90 20.78 -13.80 15.66
C LEU A 90 20.68 -13.04 16.99
N PHE A 91 21.82 -12.68 17.59
CA PHE A 91 21.86 -11.97 18.87
C PHE A 91 21.24 -10.58 18.75
N ALA A 92 21.63 -9.78 17.75
CA ALA A 92 21.07 -8.44 17.52
C ALA A 92 19.54 -8.46 17.27
N PHE A 93 19.04 -9.46 16.55
CA PHE A 93 17.60 -9.64 16.34
C PHE A 93 16.88 -10.05 17.63
N THR A 94 17.50 -10.93 18.41
CA THR A 94 16.98 -11.42 19.70
C THR A 94 16.93 -10.32 20.74
N ASP A 95 17.90 -9.41 20.77
CA ASP A 95 17.92 -8.26 21.66
C ASP A 95 16.73 -7.30 21.40
N LEU A 96 16.38 -7.10 20.12
CA LEU A 96 15.32 -6.18 19.71
C LEU A 96 13.91 -6.76 19.89
N TYR A 97 13.72 -8.05 19.63
CA TYR A 97 12.38 -8.65 19.53
C TYR A 97 12.15 -9.85 20.48
N GLY A 98 13.15 -10.19 21.29
CA GLY A 98 13.18 -11.36 22.15
C GLY A 98 13.53 -12.65 21.39
N SER A 99 13.59 -13.77 22.11
CA SER A 99 13.99 -15.06 21.54
C SER A 99 13.10 -15.46 20.37
N PRO A 100 13.68 -15.92 19.24
CA PRO A 100 12.91 -16.35 18.08
C PRO A 100 12.01 -17.52 18.47
N LYS A 101 10.74 -17.43 18.08
CA LYS A 101 9.76 -18.51 18.26
C LYS A 101 9.72 -19.46 17.08
N LEU A 102 10.22 -18.99 15.93
CA LEU A 102 10.42 -19.78 14.72
C LEU A 102 11.75 -19.40 14.11
N LEU A 103 12.50 -20.42 13.68
CA LEU A 103 13.78 -20.32 13.00
C LEU A 103 13.81 -21.45 11.99
N LEU A 104 13.86 -21.11 10.70
CA LEU A 104 13.94 -22.07 9.60
C LEU A 104 15.16 -21.72 8.76
N SER A 105 16.01 -22.72 8.50
CA SER A 105 17.26 -22.55 7.75
C SER A 105 17.34 -23.57 6.63
N PHE A 106 17.60 -23.11 5.42
CA PHE A 106 17.60 -23.95 4.23
C PHE A 106 18.62 -23.43 3.21
N GLN A 107 19.29 -24.36 2.52
CA GLN A 107 20.29 -24.04 1.51
C GLN A 107 19.64 -23.98 0.12
N MET A 108 20.07 -23.04 -0.72
CA MET A 108 19.58 -22.81 -2.08
C MET A 108 20.74 -22.84 -3.07
N ASN A 109 20.45 -23.11 -4.35
CA ASN A 109 21.48 -23.10 -5.39
C ASN A 109 21.93 -21.67 -5.72
N ALA A 110 23.20 -21.35 -5.44
CA ALA A 110 23.74 -19.99 -5.62
C ALA A 110 23.96 -19.60 -7.09
N ARG A 111 23.92 -20.55 -8.04
CA ARG A 111 24.14 -20.29 -9.48
C ARG A 111 23.12 -19.32 -10.11
N LEU A 112 22.05 -18.99 -9.38
CA LEU A 112 20.95 -18.11 -9.81
C LEU A 112 20.94 -16.74 -9.09
N LEU A 113 21.93 -16.42 -8.24
CA LEU A 113 22.08 -15.11 -7.61
C LEU A 113 22.43 -14.06 -8.67
N ARG A 114 21.38 -13.43 -9.23
CA ARG A 114 21.50 -12.23 -10.05
C ARG A 114 21.16 -11.02 -9.18
N PRO A 115 21.74 -9.83 -9.42
CA PRO A 115 21.34 -8.59 -8.74
C PRO A 115 19.83 -8.33 -8.80
N GLU A 116 19.20 -8.71 -9.92
CA GLU A 116 17.75 -8.67 -10.12
C GLU A 116 16.97 -9.49 -9.08
N TRP A 117 17.55 -10.58 -8.57
CA TRP A 117 16.90 -11.42 -7.56
C TRP A 117 16.86 -10.73 -6.20
N CYS A 118 17.96 -10.10 -5.78
CA CYS A 118 17.99 -9.33 -4.52
C CYS A 118 16.97 -8.18 -4.57
N ALA A 119 16.92 -7.45 -5.69
CA ALA A 119 15.92 -6.40 -5.88
C ALA A 119 14.47 -6.93 -5.84
N ARG A 120 14.22 -8.11 -6.42
CA ARG A 120 12.90 -8.77 -6.35
C ARG A 120 12.54 -9.19 -4.93
N LEU A 121 13.48 -9.71 -4.15
CA LEU A 121 13.26 -10.06 -2.76
C LEU A 121 13.00 -8.82 -1.90
N GLU A 122 13.80 -7.76 -2.08
CA GLU A 122 13.58 -6.47 -1.42
C GLU A 122 12.18 -5.92 -1.76
N ALA A 123 11.78 -5.93 -3.03
CA ALA A 123 10.47 -5.46 -3.46
C ALA A 123 9.31 -6.30 -2.89
N PHE A 124 9.50 -7.62 -2.79
CA PHE A 124 8.55 -8.54 -2.18
C PHE A 124 8.42 -8.30 -0.66
N LEU A 125 9.53 -8.22 0.07
CA LEU A 125 9.53 -7.97 1.52
C LEU A 125 9.01 -6.57 1.85
N HIS A 126 9.35 -5.57 1.03
CA HIS A 126 8.75 -4.24 1.14
C HIS A 126 7.23 -4.31 0.99
N THR A 127 6.73 -5.01 -0.04
CA THR A 127 5.28 -5.18 -0.25
C THR A 127 4.63 -5.95 0.89
N PHE A 128 5.27 -7.00 1.38
CA PHE A 128 4.82 -7.75 2.55
C PHE A 128 4.73 -6.84 3.79
N SER A 129 5.70 -5.93 3.98
CA SER A 129 5.71 -4.97 5.10
C SER A 129 4.55 -3.97 5.02
N VAL A 130 4.14 -3.57 3.81
CA VAL A 130 3.04 -2.60 3.61
C VAL A 130 1.70 -3.12 4.12
N HIS A 131 1.39 -4.42 3.98
CA HIS A 131 0.12 -4.98 4.49
C HIS A 131 0.27 -5.79 5.79
N ASN A 132 1.49 -5.95 6.30
CA ASN A 132 1.80 -6.52 7.61
C ASN A 132 2.59 -5.54 8.47
N ALA A 133 2.22 -4.26 8.49
CA ALA A 133 2.97 -3.18 9.13
C ALA A 133 3.13 -3.32 10.66
N GLY A 134 2.46 -4.29 11.29
CA GLY A 134 2.74 -4.70 12.67
C GLY A 134 4.10 -5.38 12.84
N ILE A 135 4.67 -5.95 11.77
CA ILE A 135 5.90 -6.74 11.78
C ILE A 135 7.02 -5.88 11.19
N ASN A 136 8.09 -5.67 11.96
CA ASN A 136 9.31 -5.04 11.47
C ASN A 136 10.17 -6.09 10.77
N ILE A 137 10.59 -5.83 9.54
CA ILE A 137 11.34 -6.81 8.75
C ILE A 137 12.78 -6.34 8.62
N GLN A 138 13.73 -7.23 8.92
CA GLN A 138 15.15 -7.03 8.71
C GLN A 138 15.61 -8.01 7.64
N LEU A 139 16.15 -7.50 6.55
CA LEU A 139 16.77 -8.28 5.48
C LEU A 139 18.27 -8.05 5.53
N ARG A 140 19.06 -9.13 5.58
CA ARG A 140 20.52 -9.06 5.61
C ARG A 140 21.12 -10.00 4.57
N PHE A 141 22.05 -9.47 3.79
CA PHE A 141 22.88 -10.21 2.86
C PHE A 141 24.30 -10.21 3.38
N SER A 142 24.92 -11.39 3.51
CA SER A 142 26.34 -11.58 3.80
C SER A 142 26.96 -12.40 2.67
N LEU A 143 27.36 -11.72 1.60
CA LEU A 143 27.89 -12.33 0.39
C LEU A 143 29.33 -11.87 0.18
N ASN A 144 30.28 -12.80 0.05
CA ASN A 144 31.69 -12.50 -0.24
C ASN A 144 32.28 -11.36 0.61
N GLN A 145 32.06 -11.39 1.94
CA GLN A 145 32.50 -10.39 2.93
C GLN A 145 31.83 -9.00 2.84
N GLN A 146 30.85 -8.80 1.95
CA GLN A 146 30.01 -7.61 1.95
C GLN A 146 28.72 -7.90 2.71
N ILE A 147 28.44 -7.04 3.70
CA ILE A 147 27.22 -7.08 4.49
C ILE A 147 26.31 -5.93 4.06
N VAL A 148 25.14 -6.26 3.53
CA VAL A 148 24.09 -5.29 3.19
C VAL A 148 22.88 -5.57 4.07
N GLN A 149 22.45 -4.55 4.82
CA GLN A 149 21.26 -4.64 5.67
C GLN A 149 20.18 -3.66 5.18
N ARG A 150 18.93 -4.13 5.19
CA ARG A 150 17.73 -3.36 4.87
C ARG A 150 16.67 -3.58 5.95
N ASP A 151 16.21 -2.48 6.52
CA ASP A 151 15.16 -2.49 7.54
C ASP A 151 13.87 -1.91 6.97
N PHE A 152 12.81 -2.72 6.95
CA PHE A 152 11.47 -2.29 6.59
C PHE A 152 10.69 -2.02 7.87
N ARG A 153 10.72 -0.74 8.30
CA ARG A 153 9.96 -0.24 9.44
C ARG A 153 9.00 0.86 8.99
N VAL A 154 7.74 0.67 9.38
CA VAL A 154 6.63 1.55 9.04
C VAL A 154 6.46 2.66 10.09
N LYS A 155 6.26 3.89 9.65
CA LYS A 155 6.05 5.06 10.52
C LYS A 155 4.60 5.19 10.98
N THR A 156 3.66 5.18 10.03
CA THR A 156 2.23 5.38 10.32
C THR A 156 1.46 4.11 9.97
N LYS A 157 0.72 3.59 10.95
CA LYS A 157 0.01 2.32 10.86
C LYS A 157 -1.49 2.56 10.97
N SER A 158 -2.28 1.78 10.24
CA SER A 158 -3.74 1.78 10.37
C SER A 158 -4.26 0.36 10.52
N ARG A 159 -5.18 0.16 11.46
CA ARG A 159 -5.83 -1.13 11.69
C ARG A 159 -7.12 -1.20 10.87
N VAL A 160 -7.23 -2.22 10.03
CA VAL A 160 -8.42 -2.48 9.19
C VAL A 160 -9.05 -3.79 9.63
N ALA A 161 -10.31 -3.74 10.08
CA ALA A 161 -11.05 -4.94 10.47
C ALA A 161 -11.55 -5.66 9.21
N LEU A 162 -11.04 -6.86 8.94
CA LEU A 162 -11.59 -7.74 7.91
C LEU A 162 -12.74 -8.57 8.47
N ALA A 163 -13.72 -8.91 7.63
CA ALA A 163 -14.77 -9.83 8.02
C ALA A 163 -14.17 -11.22 8.31
N ASN A 164 -14.55 -11.83 9.44
CA ASN A 164 -14.18 -13.20 9.82
C ASN A 164 -12.66 -13.49 9.91
N GLN A 165 -11.82 -12.46 9.99
CA GLN A 165 -10.36 -12.59 10.17
C GLN A 165 -9.82 -11.58 11.21
N PRO A 166 -8.63 -11.82 11.78
CA PRO A 166 -7.94 -10.82 12.60
C PRO A 166 -7.75 -9.52 11.81
N SER A 167 -7.82 -8.38 12.51
CA SER A 167 -7.60 -7.08 11.88
C SER A 167 -6.21 -7.01 11.23
N LEU A 168 -6.16 -6.45 10.03
CA LEU A 168 -4.92 -6.14 9.33
C LEU A 168 -4.30 -4.87 9.90
N ILE A 169 -2.98 -4.76 9.81
CA ILE A 169 -2.27 -3.51 10.06
C ILE A 169 -1.55 -3.12 8.78
N LEU A 170 -1.99 -2.01 8.18
CA LEU A 170 -1.44 -1.48 6.93
C LEU A 170 -0.49 -0.33 7.22
N ASP A 171 0.55 -0.23 6.40
CA ASP A 171 1.35 0.97 6.25
C ASP A 171 0.54 1.99 5.49
N VAL A 172 0.29 3.11 6.16
CA VAL A 172 -0.42 4.23 5.58
C VAL A 172 0.48 5.45 5.44
N THR A 173 1.79 5.31 5.65
CA THR A 173 2.76 6.41 5.60
C THR A 173 2.75 7.08 4.23
N SER A 174 2.63 8.40 4.20
CA SER A 174 2.82 9.22 3.01
C SER A 174 4.27 9.68 2.93
N SER A 175 4.96 9.34 1.85
CA SER A 175 6.30 9.87 1.55
C SER A 175 6.27 11.23 0.85
N THR A 176 5.08 11.76 0.53
CA THR A 176 4.94 13.06 -0.10
C THR A 176 5.28 14.17 0.89
N VAL A 177 6.31 14.95 0.55
CA VAL A 177 6.70 16.15 1.30
C VAL A 177 5.55 17.17 1.18
N PRO A 178 5.08 17.75 2.29
CA PRO A 178 4.10 18.83 2.22
C PRO A 178 4.69 19.96 1.38
N PRO A 179 3.91 20.61 0.51
CA PRO A 179 4.42 21.73 -0.24
C PRO A 179 4.93 22.86 0.66
N ASP A 180 5.94 23.62 0.23
CA ASP A 180 6.68 24.62 1.03
C ASP A 180 5.80 25.69 1.72
N TRP A 181 4.60 25.90 1.20
CA TRP A 181 3.63 26.90 1.67
C TRP A 181 2.63 26.33 2.70
N VAL A 182 2.72 25.06 3.07
CA VAL A 182 1.93 24.45 4.15
C VAL A 182 2.69 24.57 5.46
N GLU A 183 2.07 25.19 6.46
CA GLU A 183 2.62 25.20 7.83
C GLU A 183 2.87 23.77 8.32
N THR A 184 4.06 23.55 8.89
CA THR A 184 4.45 22.30 9.54
C THR A 184 3.38 21.85 10.55
N GLY A 185 2.93 20.60 10.44
CA GLY A 185 1.91 20.02 11.33
C GLY A 185 0.47 20.09 10.83
N ARG A 186 0.18 20.81 9.73
CA ARG A 186 -1.18 20.88 9.13
C ARG A 186 -1.41 19.92 7.97
N TRP A 187 -0.44 19.04 7.68
CA TRP A 187 -0.51 18.03 6.63
C TRP A 187 -0.69 16.63 7.22
N CYS A 188 -1.56 15.84 6.62
CA CYS A 188 -1.74 14.46 7.04
C CYS A 188 -0.53 13.60 6.60
N VAL A 189 0.18 13.01 7.55
CA VAL A 189 1.38 12.19 7.28
C VAL A 189 1.07 10.77 6.81
N GLY A 190 -0.21 10.42 6.71
CA GLY A 190 -0.64 9.14 6.17
C GLY A 190 -1.86 9.23 5.25
N GLY A 191 -2.26 8.09 4.70
CA GLY A 191 -3.53 7.90 4.01
C GLY A 191 -4.57 7.22 4.92
N HIS A 192 -5.84 7.31 4.53
CA HIS A 192 -6.91 6.61 5.24
C HIS A 192 -7.38 5.43 4.39
N PRO A 193 -7.22 4.19 4.87
CA PRO A 193 -7.69 3.04 4.12
C PRO A 193 -9.21 3.01 4.12
N VAL A 194 -9.79 2.73 2.97
CA VAL A 194 -11.23 2.48 2.81
C VAL A 194 -11.41 0.99 2.56
N LEU A 195 -12.30 0.38 3.34
CA LEU A 195 -12.59 -1.04 3.27
C LEU A 195 -13.81 -1.26 2.38
N GLY A 196 -13.61 -1.99 1.29
CA GLY A 196 -14.68 -2.38 0.40
C GLY A 196 -15.47 -3.60 0.89
N GLY A 197 -16.59 -3.83 0.22
CA GLY A 197 -17.44 -4.99 0.47
C GLY A 197 -16.73 -6.31 0.16
N ARG A 198 -16.98 -7.34 0.99
CA ARG A 198 -16.52 -8.71 0.73
C ARG A 198 -17.27 -9.26 -0.49
N LEU A 199 -16.54 -9.72 -1.49
CA LEU A 199 -17.08 -10.34 -2.70
C LEU A 199 -16.81 -11.85 -2.68
N PRO A 200 -17.83 -12.71 -2.63
CA PRO A 200 -17.63 -14.15 -2.82
C PRO A 200 -17.15 -14.45 -4.24
N LEU A 201 -16.24 -15.41 -4.37
CA LEU A 201 -15.67 -15.85 -5.64
C LEU A 201 -16.07 -17.30 -5.90
N SER A 202 -16.66 -17.55 -7.06
CA SER A 202 -16.94 -18.91 -7.53
C SER A 202 -15.65 -19.58 -7.99
N ILE A 203 -15.36 -20.76 -7.43
CA ILE A 203 -14.20 -21.59 -7.79
C ILE A 203 -14.50 -22.28 -9.13
N PRO A 204 -13.63 -22.17 -10.14
CA PRO A 204 -13.86 -22.79 -11.43
C PRO A 204 -13.73 -24.34 -11.35
N PRO A 205 -14.44 -25.10 -12.21
CA PRO A 205 -14.42 -26.57 -12.17
C PRO A 205 -13.00 -27.16 -12.22
N GLU A 206 -12.11 -26.60 -13.02
CA GLU A 206 -10.74 -27.09 -13.17
C GLU A 206 -9.91 -27.01 -11.89
N ALA A 207 -10.24 -26.04 -11.02
CA ALA A 207 -9.62 -25.91 -9.71
C ALA A 207 -10.26 -26.87 -8.69
N MET A 208 -11.58 -27.08 -8.78
CA MET A 208 -12.30 -28.06 -7.95
C MET A 208 -11.82 -29.48 -8.22
N ASP A 209 -11.61 -29.85 -9.48
CA ASP A 209 -11.10 -31.16 -9.89
C ASP A 209 -9.68 -31.43 -9.33
N GLN A 210 -8.94 -30.38 -9.00
CA GLN A 210 -7.62 -30.45 -8.37
C GLN A 210 -7.67 -30.35 -6.84
N GLY A 211 -8.87 -30.39 -6.25
CA GLY A 211 -9.07 -30.43 -4.81
C GLY A 211 -9.26 -29.08 -4.14
N LEU A 212 -9.46 -27.98 -4.88
CA LEU A 212 -9.75 -26.68 -4.28
C LEU A 212 -11.24 -26.59 -3.90
N PHE A 213 -11.52 -26.75 -2.61
CA PHE A 213 -12.87 -26.66 -2.04
C PHE A 213 -13.00 -25.52 -1.02
N GLY A 214 -14.23 -25.33 -0.51
CA GLY A 214 -14.56 -24.32 0.49
C GLY A 214 -15.03 -22.99 -0.11
N GLU A 215 -15.15 -21.99 0.76
CA GLU A 215 -15.58 -20.65 0.38
C GLU A 215 -14.38 -19.76 0.09
N LEU A 216 -14.33 -19.21 -1.13
CA LEU A 216 -13.36 -18.20 -1.51
C LEU A 216 -14.03 -16.84 -1.65
N SER A 217 -13.33 -15.79 -1.22
CA SER A 217 -13.80 -14.41 -1.37
C SER A 217 -12.63 -13.46 -1.51
N VAL A 218 -12.89 -12.28 -2.07
CA VAL A 218 -11.93 -11.18 -2.13
C VAL A 218 -12.52 -9.97 -1.42
N GLN A 219 -11.69 -9.29 -0.64
CA GLN A 219 -12.05 -8.04 0.00
C GLN A 219 -11.08 -6.93 -0.47
N PRO A 220 -11.56 -5.96 -1.26
CA PRO A 220 -10.72 -4.85 -1.68
C PRO A 220 -10.52 -3.85 -0.55
N VAL A 221 -9.32 -3.31 -0.46
CA VAL A 221 -8.99 -2.18 0.43
C VAL A 221 -8.24 -1.15 -0.38
N THR A 222 -8.69 0.09 -0.36
CA THR A 222 -8.03 1.19 -1.07
C THR A 222 -7.37 2.16 -0.13
N LEU A 223 -6.33 2.81 -0.60
CA LEU A 223 -5.61 3.84 0.13
C LEU A 223 -5.17 4.93 -0.84
N LEU A 224 -5.80 6.10 -0.75
CA LEU A 224 -5.40 7.29 -1.50
C LEU A 224 -4.41 8.12 -0.67
N SER A 225 -3.21 8.33 -1.21
CA SER A 225 -2.12 9.02 -0.52
C SER A 225 -1.46 10.06 -1.44
N PRO A 226 -1.09 11.26 -0.94
CA PRO A 226 -1.30 11.75 0.41
C PRO A 226 -2.78 12.07 0.69
N CYS A 227 -3.17 12.06 1.97
CA CYS A 227 -4.46 12.58 2.40
C CYS A 227 -4.44 14.11 2.38
N VAL A 228 -5.38 14.71 1.65
CA VAL A 228 -5.52 16.17 1.52
C VAL A 228 -6.92 16.65 1.93
N LEU A 229 -7.62 15.88 2.77
CA LEU A 229 -8.96 16.23 3.24
C LEU A 229 -9.01 17.54 4.03
N GLN A 230 -7.87 17.98 4.56
CA GLN A 230 -7.69 19.25 5.25
C GLN A 230 -7.68 20.46 4.31
N TYR A 231 -7.47 20.24 3.00
CA TYR A 231 -7.38 21.27 1.97
C TYR A 231 -8.42 21.04 0.87
N PRO A 232 -9.70 21.41 1.09
CA PRO A 232 -10.79 21.19 0.14
C PRO A 232 -10.55 21.83 -1.23
N ASN A 233 -9.87 22.97 -1.29
CA ASN A 233 -9.64 23.71 -2.53
C ASN A 233 -8.30 23.35 -3.20
N LEU A 234 -7.53 22.43 -2.62
CA LEU A 234 -6.26 21.99 -3.20
C LEU A 234 -6.51 21.09 -4.39
N LEU A 235 -5.99 21.52 -5.54
CA LEU A 235 -5.93 20.74 -6.75
C LEU A 235 -5.24 19.40 -6.50
N THR A 236 -5.87 18.34 -6.98
CA THR A 236 -5.26 17.01 -6.93
C THR A 236 -5.31 16.31 -8.25
N GLN A 237 -4.30 15.50 -8.48
CA GLN A 237 -4.17 14.71 -9.68
C GLN A 237 -3.79 13.29 -9.28
N LEU A 238 -4.63 12.33 -9.66
CA LEU A 238 -4.27 10.94 -9.53
C LEU A 238 -3.22 10.64 -10.60
N THR A 239 -2.07 10.14 -10.17
CA THR A 239 -0.95 9.83 -11.09
C THR A 239 -0.90 8.33 -11.40
N HIS A 240 -1.06 7.50 -10.36
CA HIS A 240 -0.92 6.06 -10.47
C HIS A 240 -1.90 5.33 -9.56
N ILE A 241 -2.33 4.15 -10.01
CA ILE A 241 -3.04 3.14 -9.23
C ILE A 241 -2.15 1.90 -9.18
N LYS A 242 -1.74 1.45 -7.99
CA LYS A 242 -0.99 0.20 -7.81
C LYS A 242 -1.89 -0.85 -7.18
N VAL A 243 -2.04 -1.99 -7.85
CA VAL A 243 -2.83 -3.13 -7.40
C VAL A 243 -1.91 -4.20 -6.82
N LEU A 244 -2.26 -4.65 -5.63
CA LEU A 244 -1.56 -5.68 -4.88
C LEU A 244 -2.54 -6.78 -4.53
N VAL A 245 -2.17 -8.03 -4.76
CA VAL A 245 -2.99 -9.19 -4.41
C VAL A 245 -2.29 -9.95 -3.29
N CYS A 246 -3.06 -10.33 -2.27
CA CYS A 246 -2.58 -11.01 -1.09
C CYS A 246 -3.30 -12.35 -0.94
N SER A 247 -2.54 -13.40 -0.64
CA SER A 247 -3.08 -14.73 -0.33
C SER A 247 -3.93 -14.72 0.95
N PRO A 248 -4.69 -15.79 1.24
CA PRO A 248 -5.42 -15.93 2.49
C PRO A 248 -4.58 -15.75 3.76
N SER A 249 -3.26 -15.93 3.71
CA SER A 249 -2.32 -15.66 4.80
C SER A 249 -1.70 -14.26 4.81
N ASN A 250 -2.21 -13.35 3.98
CA ASN A 250 -1.66 -11.99 3.79
C ASN A 250 -0.21 -12.02 3.31
N VAL A 251 0.13 -12.92 2.39
CA VAL A 251 1.42 -12.93 1.69
C VAL A 251 1.19 -12.37 0.27
N PRO A 252 2.02 -11.45 -0.24
CA PRO A 252 1.90 -10.98 -1.62
C PRO A 252 2.00 -12.16 -2.58
N VAL A 253 1.14 -12.20 -3.58
CA VAL A 253 1.22 -13.17 -4.67
C VAL A 253 1.71 -12.49 -5.95
N THR A 254 2.36 -13.25 -6.83
CA THR A 254 2.95 -12.72 -8.07
C THR A 254 1.95 -12.62 -9.24
N GLY A 255 0.76 -13.19 -9.11
CA GLY A 255 -0.34 -13.12 -10.08
C GLY A 255 -1.62 -12.52 -9.48
N PRO A 256 -2.70 -12.37 -10.27
CA PRO A 256 -2.85 -12.70 -11.69
C PRO A 256 -2.24 -11.63 -12.60
N SER A 257 -1.70 -12.01 -13.75
CA SER A 257 -1.04 -11.06 -14.66
C SER A 257 -1.99 -10.60 -15.77
N THR A 258 -2.71 -11.51 -16.41
CA THR A 258 -3.53 -11.17 -17.60
C THR A 258 -4.84 -10.49 -17.23
N PHE A 259 -5.48 -10.93 -16.13
CA PHE A 259 -6.68 -10.30 -15.60
C PHE A 259 -6.41 -8.83 -15.25
N LEU A 260 -5.34 -8.55 -14.51
CA LEU A 260 -4.98 -7.19 -14.10
C LEU A 260 -4.56 -6.33 -15.30
N GLN A 261 -3.76 -6.85 -16.22
CA GLN A 261 -3.40 -6.10 -17.44
C GLN A 261 -4.64 -5.67 -18.26
N ASN A 262 -5.67 -6.50 -18.29
CA ASN A 262 -6.92 -6.21 -19.00
C ASN A 262 -7.95 -5.46 -18.15
N LEU A 263 -7.73 -5.28 -16.84
CA LEU A 263 -8.69 -4.62 -15.95
C LEU A 263 -9.07 -3.20 -16.42
N PRO A 264 -8.13 -2.33 -16.84
CA PRO A 264 -8.47 -0.99 -17.33
C PRO A 264 -9.50 -0.97 -18.45
N ALA A 265 -9.47 -1.94 -19.37
CA ALA A 265 -10.41 -2.03 -20.49
C ALA A 265 -11.86 -2.35 -20.06
N HIS A 266 -12.04 -2.83 -18.82
CA HIS A 266 -13.35 -3.17 -18.26
C HIS A 266 -13.84 -2.15 -17.22
N LEU A 267 -13.02 -1.17 -16.83
CA LEU A 267 -13.39 -0.12 -15.90
C LEU A 267 -13.99 1.07 -16.67
N ASP A 268 -15.06 1.66 -16.12
CA ASP A 268 -15.57 2.93 -16.63
C ASP A 268 -14.74 4.07 -16.05
N CYS A 269 -13.66 4.42 -16.75
CA CYS A 269 -12.76 5.50 -16.33
C CYS A 269 -13.49 6.84 -16.23
N ARG A 270 -14.51 7.10 -17.05
CA ARG A 270 -15.24 8.37 -17.03
C ARG A 270 -16.06 8.52 -15.74
N GLU A 271 -16.71 7.45 -15.30
CA GLU A 271 -17.42 7.43 -14.02
C GLU A 271 -16.44 7.63 -12.84
N LEU A 272 -15.20 7.14 -12.97
CA LEU A 272 -14.14 7.38 -11.99
C LEU A 272 -13.56 8.80 -12.03
N GLY A 273 -13.93 9.63 -13.01
CA GLY A 273 -13.37 10.97 -13.21
C GLY A 273 -11.97 10.97 -13.84
N LEU A 274 -11.62 9.88 -14.54
CA LEU A 274 -10.35 9.67 -15.22
C LEU A 274 -10.55 9.64 -16.74
N HIS A 275 -9.54 10.08 -17.49
CA HIS A 275 -9.57 10.00 -18.96
C HIS A 275 -9.32 8.58 -19.46
N GLY A 276 -8.38 7.91 -18.81
CA GLY A 276 -7.98 6.56 -19.14
C GLY A 276 -6.96 6.06 -18.13
N LEU A 277 -6.72 4.75 -18.18
CA LEU A 277 -5.74 4.06 -17.36
C LEU A 277 -4.86 3.22 -18.28
N ARG A 278 -3.55 3.48 -18.26
CA ARG A 278 -2.57 2.71 -19.02
C ARG A 278 -1.79 1.81 -18.07
N CYS A 279 -1.74 0.51 -18.36
CA CYS A 279 -0.89 -0.42 -17.62
C CYS A 279 0.58 -0.19 -17.99
N SER A 280 1.45 -0.03 -16.98
CA SER A 280 2.91 -0.03 -17.20
C SER A 280 3.35 -1.42 -17.69
N SER A 281 4.25 -1.47 -18.68
CA SER A 281 4.63 -2.73 -19.31
C SER A 281 5.39 -3.68 -18.37
N PHE A 282 5.39 -4.97 -18.71
CA PHE A 282 6.05 -6.04 -17.96
C PHE A 282 7.56 -5.83 -17.72
N LYS A 283 8.25 -4.99 -18.52
CA LYS A 283 9.68 -4.72 -18.34
C LYS A 283 10.00 -3.88 -17.10
N ASP A 284 9.08 -3.02 -16.67
CA ASP A 284 9.21 -2.22 -15.43
C ASP A 284 8.70 -2.98 -14.19
N LEU A 285 7.97 -4.08 -14.40
CA LEU A 285 7.38 -4.93 -13.36
C LEU A 285 8.38 -5.88 -12.70
N VAL A 286 9.56 -6.10 -13.30
CA VAL A 286 10.63 -6.92 -12.70
C VAL A 286 11.07 -6.38 -11.34
N HIS A 287 10.84 -5.08 -11.08
CA HIS A 287 11.16 -4.41 -9.82
C HIS A 287 9.93 -4.04 -8.97
N SER A 288 8.70 -4.25 -9.47
CA SER A 288 7.49 -3.90 -8.72
C SER A 288 6.62 -5.12 -8.44
N SER A 289 6.47 -5.45 -7.15
CA SER A 289 5.66 -6.57 -6.63
C SER A 289 4.14 -6.28 -6.72
N GLY A 290 3.65 -5.77 -7.85
CA GLY A 290 2.23 -5.44 -8.11
C GLY A 290 2.00 -4.73 -9.44
N THR A 291 0.77 -4.76 -9.95
CA THR A 291 0.42 -4.11 -11.23
C THR A 291 0.23 -2.61 -11.04
N VAL A 292 0.86 -1.79 -11.88
CA VAL A 292 0.74 -0.32 -11.83
C VAL A 292 0.03 0.20 -13.08
N TYR A 293 -0.99 1.03 -12.87
CA TYR A 293 -1.65 1.80 -13.91
C TYR A 293 -1.28 3.27 -13.77
N THR A 294 -0.87 3.90 -14.86
CA THR A 294 -0.72 5.36 -14.98
C THR A 294 -2.06 5.97 -15.41
N ALA A 295 -2.52 6.99 -14.69
CA ALA A 295 -3.72 7.72 -15.08
C ALA A 295 -3.39 8.70 -16.22
N GLU A 296 -4.17 8.62 -17.29
CA GLU A 296 -4.05 9.53 -18.42
C GLU A 296 -4.53 10.93 -18.03
N GLN A 297 -3.82 11.93 -18.54
CA GLN A 297 -4.04 13.33 -18.20
C GLN A 297 -4.81 14.04 -19.30
N GLU A 298 -5.66 14.96 -18.88
CA GLU A 298 -6.29 15.95 -19.74
C GLU A 298 -5.17 16.88 -20.24
N ASN A 299 -4.72 16.73 -21.49
CA ASN A 299 -3.81 17.68 -22.12
C ASN A 299 -4.55 19.02 -22.24
N CYS A 300 -4.29 19.95 -21.33
CA CYS A 300 -4.61 21.35 -21.59
C CYS A 300 -3.54 21.90 -22.54
N GLU A 301 -3.75 21.77 -23.85
CA GLU A 301 -2.99 22.51 -24.88
C GLU A 301 -3.43 23.98 -24.97
N ASP A 302 -3.89 24.57 -23.87
CA ASP A 302 -4.13 26.01 -23.83
C ASP A 302 -2.83 26.71 -23.45
N SER A 303 -2.24 27.30 -24.49
CA SER A 303 -0.94 27.97 -24.52
C SER A 303 -0.93 29.31 -23.75
N GLU A 304 -1.72 29.45 -22.69
CA GLU A 304 -1.67 30.57 -21.73
C GLU A 304 -1.12 30.10 -20.39
N GLN A 305 0.05 29.47 -20.46
CA GLN A 305 0.71 28.84 -19.32
C GLN A 305 1.63 29.83 -18.62
N GLU A 306 1.04 30.76 -17.85
CA GLU A 306 1.82 31.55 -16.90
C GLU A 306 1.44 31.24 -15.44
N TRP A 307 0.24 30.69 -15.16
CA TRP A 307 -0.20 30.42 -13.79
C TRP A 307 -1.15 29.22 -13.67
N SER A 308 -0.71 28.01 -14.01
CA SER A 308 -1.39 26.79 -13.58
C SER A 308 -1.13 26.55 -12.09
N PRO A 309 -2.15 26.44 -11.22
CA PRO A 309 -1.91 26.27 -9.79
C PRO A 309 -1.25 24.91 -9.51
N PRO A 310 -0.41 24.81 -8.47
CA PRO A 310 0.27 23.56 -8.12
C PRO A 310 -0.75 22.46 -7.81
N ARG A 311 -0.61 21.31 -8.48
CA ARG A 311 -1.45 20.13 -8.27
C ARG A 311 -0.74 19.17 -7.32
N ALA A 312 -1.39 18.80 -6.23
CA ALA A 312 -0.91 17.74 -5.37
C ALA A 312 -1.08 16.38 -6.08
N GLN A 313 0.04 15.71 -6.31
CA GLN A 313 0.04 14.38 -6.91
C GLN A 313 -0.41 13.35 -5.88
N GLN A 314 -1.44 12.58 -6.22
CA GLN A 314 -1.94 11.46 -5.42
C GLN A 314 -1.65 10.14 -6.12
N ARG A 315 -1.49 9.10 -5.31
CA ARG A 315 -1.33 7.70 -5.71
C ARG A 315 -2.36 6.89 -4.95
N LEU A 316 -2.96 5.91 -5.62
CA LEU A 316 -3.91 4.99 -5.03
C LEU A 316 -3.27 3.61 -4.93
N LEU A 317 -3.25 3.03 -3.73
CA LEU A 317 -2.96 1.61 -3.53
C LEU A 317 -4.29 0.86 -3.41
N LEU A 318 -4.44 -0.23 -4.16
CA LEU A 318 -5.58 -1.12 -4.11
C LEU A 318 -5.08 -2.51 -3.73
N PHE A 319 -5.47 -2.98 -2.54
CA PHE A 319 -5.20 -4.33 -2.08
C PHE A 319 -6.39 -5.23 -2.36
N LEU A 320 -6.13 -6.43 -2.85
CA LEU A 320 -7.12 -7.50 -3.00
C LEU A 320 -6.75 -8.60 -2.00
N PHE A 321 -7.41 -8.60 -0.84
CA PHE A 321 -7.20 -9.62 0.18
C PHE A 321 -8.07 -10.82 -0.11
N LEU A 322 -7.44 -11.95 -0.48
CA LEU A 322 -8.14 -13.21 -0.60
C LEU A 322 -8.47 -13.74 0.80
N GLN A 323 -9.63 -14.34 0.93
CA GLN A 323 -10.07 -15.03 2.14
C GLN A 323 -10.61 -16.38 1.71
N HIS A 324 -10.08 -17.43 2.33
CA HIS A 324 -10.50 -18.79 2.10
C HIS A 324 -10.90 -19.42 3.43
N ASN A 325 -11.98 -20.18 3.40
CA ASN A 325 -12.45 -20.95 4.54
C ASN A 325 -12.97 -22.30 4.04
N ASP A 326 -12.30 -23.36 4.44
CA ASP A 326 -12.75 -24.74 4.21
C ASP A 326 -12.85 -25.45 5.57
N PRO A 327 -14.06 -25.86 5.98
CA PRO A 327 -14.25 -26.54 7.26
C PRO A 327 -13.61 -27.94 7.31
N PHE A 328 -13.19 -28.50 6.16
CA PHE A 328 -12.58 -29.82 6.06
C PHE A 328 -11.05 -29.78 6.05
N THR A 329 -10.43 -28.60 5.82
CA THR A 329 -8.97 -28.44 5.94
C THR A 329 -8.58 -28.15 7.39
N CYS A 330 -8.10 -29.17 8.07
CA CYS A 330 -7.70 -29.07 9.48
C CYS A 330 -6.18 -29.13 9.68
N GLN A 331 -5.44 -29.78 8.77
CA GLN A 331 -4.00 -29.94 8.90
C GLN A 331 -3.25 -28.76 8.25
N LEU A 332 -2.06 -28.46 8.78
CA LEU A 332 -1.22 -27.39 8.28
C LEU A 332 -0.80 -27.62 6.82
N SER A 333 -0.46 -28.86 6.47
CA SER A 333 -0.15 -29.31 5.10
C SER A 333 -1.29 -29.00 4.13
N ASP A 334 -2.53 -29.34 4.51
CA ASP A 334 -3.71 -29.11 3.69
C ASP A 334 -3.96 -27.63 3.44
N ILE A 335 -3.81 -26.79 4.47
CA ILE A 335 -4.00 -25.34 4.36
C ILE A 335 -2.93 -24.74 3.43
N MET A 336 -1.68 -25.18 3.56
CA MET A 336 -0.58 -24.72 2.70
C MET A 336 -0.78 -25.15 1.25
N ALA A 337 -1.12 -26.42 1.01
CA ALA A 337 -1.42 -26.94 -0.32
C ALA A 337 -2.59 -26.18 -0.96
N THR A 338 -3.62 -25.87 -0.17
CA THR A 338 -4.78 -25.10 -0.61
C THR A 338 -4.40 -23.67 -1.02
N GLU A 339 -3.58 -22.95 -0.25
CA GLU A 339 -3.11 -21.63 -0.66
C GLU A 339 -2.24 -21.65 -1.92
N VAL A 340 -1.43 -22.69 -2.11
CA VAL A 340 -0.68 -22.89 -3.36
C VAL A 340 -1.62 -23.13 -4.54
N LEU A 341 -2.68 -23.93 -4.36
CA LEU A 341 -3.71 -24.15 -5.38
C LEU A 341 -4.47 -22.87 -5.70
N ILE A 342 -4.84 -22.07 -4.70
CA ILE A 342 -5.49 -20.76 -4.90
C ILE A 342 -4.59 -19.86 -5.74
N GLU A 343 -3.30 -19.75 -5.41
CA GLU A 343 -2.35 -18.91 -6.16
C GLU A 343 -2.18 -19.41 -7.60
N ARG A 344 -2.05 -20.73 -7.79
CA ARG A 344 -1.95 -21.37 -9.11
C ARG A 344 -3.16 -21.09 -10.00
N HIS A 345 -4.36 -21.14 -9.42
CA HIS A 345 -5.63 -20.96 -10.14
C HIS A 345 -6.19 -19.53 -10.07
N LEU A 346 -5.46 -18.59 -9.48
CA LEU A 346 -5.95 -17.23 -9.20
C LEU A 346 -6.42 -16.50 -10.47
N GLU A 347 -5.68 -16.69 -11.56
CA GLU A 347 -6.02 -16.15 -12.87
C GLU A 347 -7.38 -16.70 -13.36
N ALA A 348 -7.57 -18.02 -13.32
CA ALA A 348 -8.81 -18.65 -13.72
C ALA A 348 -9.98 -18.24 -12.82
N ILE A 349 -9.77 -18.19 -11.50
CA ILE A 349 -10.76 -17.76 -10.50
C ILE A 349 -11.22 -16.33 -10.80
N LEU A 350 -10.30 -15.37 -11.00
CA LEU A 350 -10.68 -13.97 -11.22
C LEU A 350 -11.32 -13.77 -12.60
N ASN A 351 -10.89 -14.52 -13.62
CA ASN A 351 -11.53 -14.51 -14.93
C ASN A 351 -12.95 -15.12 -14.89
N ASN A 352 -13.17 -16.19 -14.14
CA ASN A 352 -14.50 -16.78 -13.92
C ASN A 352 -15.46 -15.78 -13.25
N ASN A 353 -14.94 -14.95 -12.35
CA ASN A 353 -15.69 -13.94 -11.61
C ASN A 353 -15.58 -12.52 -12.19
N ARG A 354 -15.10 -12.37 -13.45
CA ARG A 354 -14.69 -11.07 -14.02
C ARG A 354 -15.69 -9.96 -13.82
N LYS A 355 -16.96 -10.18 -14.21
CA LYS A 355 -18.01 -9.15 -14.13
C LYS A 355 -18.22 -8.67 -12.69
N ALA A 356 -18.29 -9.60 -11.74
CA ALA A 356 -18.52 -9.29 -10.34
C ALA A 356 -17.31 -8.58 -9.71
N VAL A 357 -16.10 -9.06 -9.99
CA VAL A 357 -14.86 -8.44 -9.54
C VAL A 357 -14.72 -7.03 -10.10
N THR A 358 -14.89 -6.85 -11.41
CA THR A 358 -14.82 -5.52 -12.04
C THR A 358 -15.86 -4.56 -11.46
N ALA A 359 -17.11 -4.99 -11.26
CA ALA A 359 -18.14 -4.15 -10.67
C ALA A 359 -17.83 -3.75 -9.20
N ALA A 360 -17.28 -4.67 -8.41
CA ALA A 360 -16.84 -4.38 -7.05
C ALA A 360 -15.66 -3.40 -7.04
N LEU A 361 -14.67 -3.58 -7.91
CA LEU A 361 -13.53 -2.67 -8.03
C LEU A 361 -13.94 -1.29 -8.56
N GLN A 362 -14.84 -1.22 -9.54
CA GLN A 362 -15.41 0.03 -10.03
C GLN A 362 -16.08 0.81 -8.89
N THR A 363 -16.88 0.12 -8.08
CA THR A 363 -17.56 0.72 -6.94
C THR A 363 -16.59 1.24 -5.89
N GLU A 364 -15.63 0.42 -5.50
CA GLU A 364 -14.62 0.78 -4.51
C GLU A 364 -13.74 1.96 -4.98
N LEU A 365 -13.29 1.94 -6.24
CA LEU A 365 -12.52 3.04 -6.82
C LEU A 365 -13.35 4.32 -6.90
N ARG A 366 -14.62 4.25 -7.31
CA ARG A 366 -15.53 5.39 -7.35
C ARG A 366 -15.71 6.01 -5.97
N ASP A 367 -15.93 5.18 -4.94
CA ASP A 367 -16.14 5.66 -3.57
C ASP A 367 -14.87 6.30 -3.01
N THR A 368 -13.70 5.73 -3.31
CA THR A 368 -12.39 6.29 -2.94
C THR A 368 -12.11 7.62 -3.61
N LEU A 369 -12.38 7.72 -4.91
CA LEU A 369 -12.13 8.91 -5.73
C LEU A 369 -13.23 9.96 -5.61
N LYS A 370 -14.37 9.64 -4.96
CA LYS A 370 -15.51 10.54 -4.78
C LYS A 370 -15.12 11.91 -4.22
N VAL A 371 -14.24 11.93 -3.21
CA VAL A 371 -13.81 13.19 -2.58
C VAL A 371 -12.89 13.98 -3.51
N GLN A 372 -12.03 13.33 -4.28
CA GLN A 372 -11.23 14.00 -5.31
C GLN A 372 -12.12 14.60 -6.41
N ASN A 373 -13.09 13.83 -6.91
CA ASN A 373 -14.01 14.28 -7.95
C ASN A 373 -14.90 15.43 -7.48
N HIS A 374 -15.33 15.42 -6.22
CA HIS A 374 -16.06 16.54 -5.63
C HIS A 374 -15.21 17.81 -5.58
N ARG A 375 -13.94 17.71 -5.16
CA ARG A 375 -13.01 18.84 -5.14
C ARG A 375 -12.75 19.40 -6.54
N LYS A 376 -12.61 18.56 -7.57
CA LYS A 376 -12.48 19.01 -8.97
C LYS A 376 -13.71 19.86 -9.36
N LYS A 377 -14.93 19.39 -9.07
CA LYS A 377 -16.18 20.12 -9.35
C LYS A 377 -16.30 21.43 -8.56
N ASP A 378 -15.95 21.42 -7.28
CA ASP A 378 -16.00 22.63 -6.45
C ASP A 378 -14.99 23.67 -6.91
N GLN A 379 -13.85 23.22 -7.40
CA GLN A 379 -12.85 24.10 -7.97
C GLN A 379 -13.27 24.67 -9.33
N GLU A 380 -13.93 23.89 -10.19
CA GLU A 380 -14.51 24.42 -11.43
C GLU A 380 -15.48 25.56 -11.13
N LYS A 381 -16.38 25.38 -10.15
CA LYS A 381 -17.29 26.43 -9.68
C LYS A 381 -16.53 27.65 -9.13
N LEU A 382 -15.50 27.41 -8.32
CA LEU A 382 -14.66 28.47 -7.77
C LEU A 382 -13.95 29.27 -8.89
N ARG A 383 -13.48 28.59 -9.94
CA ARG A 383 -12.82 29.21 -11.08
C ARG A 383 -13.79 30.08 -11.87
N SER A 384 -14.99 29.58 -12.16
CA SER A 384 -16.05 30.37 -12.81
C SER A 384 -16.46 31.58 -11.98
N ALA A 385 -16.60 31.42 -10.65
CA ALA A 385 -16.90 32.54 -9.76
C ALA A 385 -15.75 33.57 -9.72
N ALA A 386 -14.50 33.12 -9.67
CA ALA A 386 -13.33 33.98 -9.67
C ALA A 386 -13.25 34.80 -10.97
N GLU A 387 -13.57 34.21 -12.12
CA GLU A 387 -13.63 34.92 -13.40
C GLU A 387 -14.67 36.04 -13.40
N VAL A 388 -15.87 35.79 -12.85
CA VAL A 388 -16.92 36.82 -12.69
C VAL A 388 -16.51 37.92 -11.72
N ILE A 389 -15.88 37.57 -10.59
CA ILE A 389 -15.36 38.54 -9.62
C ILE A 389 -14.29 39.42 -10.28
N LEU A 390 -13.37 38.81 -11.04
CA LEU A 390 -12.31 39.52 -11.74
C LEU A 390 -12.86 40.46 -12.80
N SER A 391 -13.74 39.98 -13.68
CA SER A 391 -14.33 40.80 -14.74
C SER A 391 -15.13 41.97 -14.18
N SER A 392 -15.93 41.74 -13.14
CA SER A 392 -16.69 42.79 -12.45
C SER A 392 -15.79 43.82 -11.78
N SER A 393 -14.76 43.37 -11.05
CA SER A 393 -13.83 44.27 -10.35
C SER A 393 -13.07 45.15 -11.33
N ILE A 394 -12.56 44.56 -12.42
CA ILE A 394 -11.85 45.31 -13.47
C ILE A 394 -12.78 46.27 -14.20
N SER A 395 -14.02 45.86 -14.49
CA SER A 395 -15.00 46.74 -15.13
C SER A 395 -15.35 47.93 -14.25
N ILE A 396 -15.60 47.73 -12.95
CA ILE A 396 -15.89 48.82 -11.99
C ILE A 396 -14.75 49.84 -11.96
N VAL A 397 -13.49 49.38 -11.88
CA VAL A 397 -12.33 50.28 -11.86
C VAL A 397 -12.13 50.97 -13.20
N SER A 398 -12.26 50.25 -14.31
CA SER A 398 -12.02 50.81 -15.65
C SER A 398 -13.11 51.80 -16.09
N CYS A 399 -14.37 51.55 -15.70
CA CYS A 399 -15.50 52.40 -16.05
C CYS A 399 -15.74 53.56 -15.06
N SER A 400 -15.03 53.61 -13.94
CA SER A 400 -15.17 54.70 -12.97
C SER A 400 -14.68 56.03 -13.56
N SER A 401 -15.48 57.08 -13.43
CA SER A 401 -15.12 58.47 -13.77
C SER A 401 -14.35 59.19 -12.65
N ASN A 402 -14.26 58.59 -11.46
CA ASN A 402 -13.55 59.17 -10.31
C ASN A 402 -12.07 58.73 -10.32
N MET A 403 -11.18 59.68 -10.63
CA MET A 403 -9.73 59.44 -10.67
C MET A 403 -9.14 58.95 -9.34
N ASP A 404 -9.58 59.53 -8.23
CA ASP A 404 -9.07 59.18 -6.90
C ASP A 404 -9.43 57.74 -6.53
N PHE A 405 -10.66 57.32 -6.85
CA PHE A 405 -11.09 55.94 -6.67
C PHE A 405 -10.23 54.96 -7.49
N ARG A 406 -10.01 55.24 -8.79
CA ARG A 406 -9.19 54.36 -9.64
C ARG A 406 -7.76 54.25 -9.12
N ASN A 407 -7.15 55.38 -8.78
CA ASN A 407 -5.80 55.42 -8.23
C ASN A 407 -5.72 54.69 -6.89
N ALA A 408 -6.72 54.85 -6.02
CA ALA A 408 -6.79 54.11 -4.75
C ALA A 408 -6.84 52.59 -4.99
N CYS A 409 -7.68 52.09 -5.90
CA CYS A 409 -7.76 50.67 -6.22
C CYS A 409 -6.44 50.10 -6.76
N LEU A 410 -5.81 50.81 -7.71
CA LEU A 410 -4.50 50.44 -8.27
C LEU A 410 -3.41 50.41 -7.20
N ASN A 411 -3.34 51.45 -6.36
CA ASN A 411 -2.37 51.54 -5.27
C ASN A 411 -2.58 50.46 -4.20
N CYS A 412 -3.82 50.16 -3.82
CA CYS A 412 -4.14 49.09 -2.86
C CYS A 412 -3.63 47.72 -3.32
N MET A 413 -3.73 47.44 -4.62
CA MET A 413 -3.27 46.18 -5.22
C MET A 413 -1.82 46.24 -5.70
N LYS A 414 -1.14 47.39 -5.55
CA LYS A 414 0.21 47.67 -6.06
C LYS A 414 0.34 47.41 -7.56
N ALA A 415 -0.69 47.77 -8.33
CA ALA A 415 -0.75 47.64 -9.77
C ALA A 415 -0.55 49.01 -10.44
N ARG A 416 0.16 49.06 -11.56
CA ARG A 416 0.38 50.29 -12.35
C ARG A 416 -0.76 50.59 -13.32
N ASP A 417 -1.42 49.55 -13.79
CA ASP A 417 -2.53 49.64 -14.73
C ASP A 417 -3.60 48.56 -14.45
N THR A 418 -4.68 48.57 -15.23
CA THR A 418 -5.80 47.64 -15.09
C THR A 418 -5.45 46.20 -15.47
N HIS A 419 -4.41 45.97 -16.28
CA HIS A 419 -3.93 44.63 -16.61
C HIS A 419 -3.16 44.02 -15.43
N GLU A 420 -2.23 44.78 -14.84
CA GLU A 420 -1.53 44.42 -13.61
C GLU A 420 -2.51 44.24 -12.44
N LEU A 421 -3.57 45.04 -12.39
CA LEU A 421 -4.64 44.89 -11.39
C LEU A 421 -5.35 43.54 -11.54
N SER A 422 -5.63 43.11 -12.78
CA SER A 422 -6.26 41.81 -13.07
C SER A 422 -5.37 40.66 -12.60
N ALA A 423 -4.07 40.72 -12.91
CA ALA A 423 -3.10 39.73 -12.46
C ALA A 423 -2.98 39.71 -10.91
N ALA A 424 -2.91 40.88 -10.27
CA ALA A 424 -2.81 41.01 -8.82
C ALA A 424 -4.07 40.50 -8.10
N LEU A 425 -5.26 40.84 -8.59
CA LEU A 425 -6.53 40.33 -8.05
C LEU A 425 -6.64 38.83 -8.22
N ARG A 426 -6.28 38.30 -9.41
CA ARG A 426 -6.29 36.86 -9.67
C ARG A 426 -5.39 36.14 -8.68
N LYS A 427 -4.15 36.62 -8.51
CA LYS A 427 -3.19 36.07 -7.54
C LYS A 427 -3.70 36.14 -6.11
N SER A 428 -4.33 37.24 -5.72
CA SER A 428 -4.90 37.43 -4.38
C SER A 428 -6.05 36.45 -4.12
N LEU A 429 -7.01 36.35 -5.04
CA LEU A 429 -8.13 35.43 -4.96
C LEU A 429 -7.65 33.99 -4.83
N TRP A 430 -6.74 33.56 -5.72
CA TRP A 430 -6.16 32.21 -5.65
C TRP A 430 -5.45 31.94 -4.32
N ARG A 431 -4.69 32.91 -3.81
CA ARG A 431 -4.02 32.77 -2.51
C ARG A 431 -5.04 32.59 -1.39
N VAL A 432 -6.10 33.37 -1.35
CA VAL A 432 -7.10 33.28 -0.28
C VAL A 432 -7.90 31.98 -0.37
N THR A 433 -8.23 31.54 -1.58
CA THR A 433 -9.11 30.38 -1.77
C THR A 433 -8.38 29.04 -1.66
N SER A 434 -7.17 28.91 -2.20
CA SER A 434 -6.47 27.63 -2.30
C SER A 434 -6.08 27.04 -0.94
N TRP A 435 -5.84 27.90 0.05
CA TRP A 435 -5.30 27.51 1.36
C TRP A 435 -6.35 27.43 2.45
N LYS A 436 -7.64 27.40 2.10
CA LYS A 436 -8.68 27.17 3.10
C LYS A 436 -8.40 25.84 3.80
N PHE A 437 -8.00 25.91 5.07
CA PHE A 437 -7.71 24.77 5.90
C PHE A 437 -8.95 24.41 6.73
N ILE A 438 -9.30 23.13 6.76
CA ILE A 438 -10.37 22.61 7.61
C ILE A 438 -9.78 21.47 8.44
N PRO A 439 -9.68 21.61 9.78
CA PRO A 439 -9.19 20.53 10.61
C PRO A 439 -10.10 19.30 10.50
N LYS A 440 -9.49 18.13 10.39
CA LYS A 440 -10.19 16.84 10.34
C LYS A 440 -9.66 15.96 11.46
N SER A 441 -10.53 15.56 12.38
CA SER A 441 -10.19 14.74 13.56
C SER A 441 -9.68 13.34 13.22
N LYS A 442 -9.86 12.88 11.99
CA LYS A 442 -9.44 11.54 11.54
C LYS A 442 -8.05 11.52 10.89
N CYS A 443 -7.41 12.67 10.63
CA CYS A 443 -6.12 12.75 9.96
C CYS A 443 -4.95 12.44 10.90
N TYR A 444 -3.89 11.82 10.36
CA TYR A 444 -2.65 11.57 11.10
C TYR A 444 -1.80 12.85 11.14
N THR A 445 -1.65 13.42 12.32
CA THR A 445 -0.73 14.55 12.55
C THR A 445 0.62 14.05 13.01
N THR A 446 1.69 14.75 12.64
CA THR A 446 3.03 14.56 13.21
C THR A 446 3.00 15.00 14.67
N GLN A 447 2.49 14.18 15.59
CA GLN A 447 2.75 14.41 17.01
C GLN A 447 4.22 14.05 17.27
N MET A 448 4.94 14.99 17.89
CA MET A 448 6.27 14.76 18.45
C MET A 448 6.22 13.53 19.36
N GLU A 449 7.23 12.68 19.26
CA GLU A 449 7.43 11.56 20.18
C GLU A 449 7.34 12.07 21.63
N GLU A 450 6.39 11.53 22.41
CA GLU A 450 6.49 11.39 23.87
C GLU A 450 5.37 10.46 24.41
N HIS A 451 5.61 9.14 24.30
CA HIS A 451 5.37 8.09 25.31
C HIS A 451 3.96 7.84 25.92
N PRO A 452 3.77 6.68 26.58
CA PRO A 452 2.96 5.55 26.12
C PRO A 452 1.45 5.62 26.48
N GLU A 453 0.69 4.79 25.75
CA GLU A 453 -0.69 4.40 26.05
C GLU A 453 -0.86 4.02 27.55
N SER A 454 -1.64 4.82 28.27
CA SER A 454 -2.39 4.33 29.43
C SER A 454 -3.82 4.09 28.96
N ASP A 455 -4.22 2.82 28.95
CA ASP A 455 -5.63 2.44 29.01
C ASP A 455 -6.26 3.07 30.27
N GLU A 456 -7.43 3.68 30.12
CA GLU A 456 -8.63 3.23 30.83
C GLU A 456 -9.89 3.93 30.29
N LEU A 457 -10.79 3.10 29.79
CA LEU A 457 -12.19 3.40 29.58
C LEU A 457 -12.87 3.54 30.95
N THR A 458 -13.49 4.69 31.21
CA THR A 458 -14.69 4.70 32.06
C THR A 458 -15.70 5.69 31.50
N ARG A 459 -16.78 5.13 30.98
CA ARG A 459 -18.01 5.82 30.62
C ARG A 459 -19.03 5.55 31.73
N ALA A 460 -19.63 6.61 32.27
CA ALA A 460 -20.99 6.65 32.82
C ALA A 460 -21.32 8.16 32.95
N GLU A 461 -22.28 8.73 32.21
CA GLU A 461 -23.68 8.96 32.67
C GLU A 461 -23.68 9.56 34.09
N ILE A 462 -24.01 10.83 34.36
CA ILE A 462 -25.05 11.75 33.87
C ILE A 462 -24.47 13.17 33.73
#